data_AF-A0A7X9IWE7-F1
#
_entry.id   AF-A0A7X9IWE7-F1
#
_cell.length_a   1.000
_cell.length_b   1.000
_cell.length_c   1.000
_cell.angle_alpha   90.00
_cell.angle_beta   90.00
_cell.angle_gamma   90.00
#
_symmetry.space_group_name_H-M   'P 1'
#
loop_
_entity.id
_entity.type
_entity.pdbx_description
1 polymer ?
#
loop_
_entity_poly.entity_id
_entity_poly.type
_entity_poly.pdbx_seq_one_letter_code
_entity_poly.pdbx_strand_id
1 'polypeptide(L)'
;MTRLVLMLFATLLAGCGSAGTGSTDDGGIETPTDVPGDRPADVPGDVPVDVPADVPADEPSDVPVDVPADGLDAPDGATCPTWRLVEVAPDEVAVGDPVAATVGRTLRIRLSHMLDCQQRFAMPEVVVRPELRRVTIRPRIWDTRRDCMGPARMITRWIPITFATAGVWTIESPPGTTALTIEVGAEPATPCGVAAGLCDEDCDCPEGEVCLGGSGLGGPFTACAVPCELDLDCPDGGSCIDVDDGFDRTCDDLVAQCDGSEDCPAGFACDGRACRPDYALGSSARVPCECAADCTPPLICAEPAEPGGVRRCEYGCPTGGAWCPGAHACGPASGDLSGLASTDSVCGWLGD
;
A
#
# COMPACT_ATOMS: atom_id res chain seq x y z
N MET A 1 54.46 -31.90 -7.88
CA MET A 1 54.79 -31.82 -6.44
C MET A 1 53.50 -31.44 -5.72
N THR A 2 52.47 -32.27 -5.63
CA THR A 2 52.28 -33.58 -4.94
C THR A 2 52.22 -33.48 -3.42
N ARG A 3 51.09 -33.99 -2.87
CA ARG A 3 50.70 -34.36 -1.48
C ARG A 3 49.68 -33.38 -0.86
N LEU A 4 48.39 -33.71 -0.64
CA LEU A 4 47.70 -34.91 -0.08
C LEU A 4 48.00 -35.14 1.41
N VAL A 5 46.95 -35.14 2.25
CA VAL A 5 46.63 -35.97 3.45
C VAL A 5 45.52 -35.24 4.23
N LEU A 6 44.25 -35.68 4.24
CA LEU A 6 43.56 -36.81 4.92
C LEU A 6 43.00 -36.44 6.33
N MET A 7 41.73 -36.84 6.50
CA MET A 7 40.79 -36.70 7.63
C MET A 7 41.33 -37.03 9.03
N LEU A 8 40.67 -36.47 10.07
CA LEU A 8 40.28 -37.27 11.24
C LEU A 8 38.98 -36.77 11.91
N PHE A 9 38.06 -37.71 12.11
CA PHE A 9 36.81 -37.67 12.87
C PHE A 9 37.08 -37.75 14.38
N ALA A 10 36.26 -37.10 15.23
CA ALA A 10 35.92 -37.64 16.56
C ALA A 10 34.63 -36.99 17.11
N THR A 11 33.59 -37.81 17.23
CA THR A 11 32.36 -37.62 17.99
C THR A 11 32.61 -37.81 19.50
N LEU A 12 31.87 -37.09 20.35
CA LEU A 12 31.77 -37.39 21.78
C LEU A 12 30.33 -37.23 22.27
N LEU A 13 29.75 -38.37 22.66
CA LEU A 13 28.50 -38.57 23.39
C LEU A 13 28.87 -39.05 24.80
N ALA A 14 28.04 -38.67 25.78
CA ALA A 14 27.82 -39.21 27.15
C ALA A 14 27.91 -38.08 28.19
N GLY A 15 26.94 -37.84 29.10
CA GLY A 15 25.91 -38.72 29.63
C GLY A 15 26.26 -39.15 31.07
N CYS A 16 25.78 -38.42 32.07
CA CYS A 16 25.57 -38.87 33.46
C CYS A 16 24.81 -37.73 34.20
N GLY A 17 23.74 -37.92 34.98
CA GLY A 17 23.23 -39.13 35.60
C GLY A 17 23.19 -38.97 37.12
N SER A 18 22.06 -38.45 37.63
CA SER A 18 21.35 -38.91 38.83
C SER A 18 21.69 -38.43 40.26
N ALA A 19 20.60 -37.96 40.88
CA ALA A 19 20.05 -38.36 42.18
C ALA A 19 20.68 -37.83 43.47
N GLY A 20 19.96 -36.89 44.08
CA GLY A 20 19.98 -36.67 45.51
C GLY A 20 19.01 -37.61 46.23
N THR A 21 19.49 -38.24 47.31
CA THR A 21 18.70 -38.60 48.50
C THR A 21 19.62 -38.43 49.70
N GLY A 22 19.13 -37.76 50.73
CA GLY A 22 19.94 -37.27 51.85
C GLY A 22 20.22 -38.32 52.94
N SER A 23 21.07 -37.93 53.89
CA SER A 23 21.01 -38.37 55.28
C SER A 23 21.94 -37.53 56.16
N THR A 24 21.37 -36.96 57.22
CA THR A 24 21.84 -36.89 58.62
C THR A 24 23.23 -36.34 58.99
N ASP A 25 23.14 -35.33 59.85
CA ASP A 25 23.84 -35.15 61.15
C ASP A 25 25.30 -34.68 61.25
N ASP A 26 25.39 -33.61 62.05
CA ASP A 26 26.30 -33.39 63.18
C ASP A 26 27.71 -32.85 62.95
N GLY A 27 27.90 -31.61 63.41
CA GLY A 27 28.90 -31.27 64.42
C GLY A 27 30.37 -31.31 64.02
N GLY A 28 30.95 -30.15 63.71
CA GLY A 28 32.41 -29.98 63.69
C GLY A 28 32.86 -28.57 63.29
N ILE A 29 33.17 -27.75 64.30
CA ILE A 29 33.88 -26.47 64.19
C ILE A 29 35.33 -26.74 63.78
N GLU A 30 35.88 -26.04 62.80
CA GLU A 30 37.29 -25.58 62.73
C GLU A 30 37.44 -24.55 61.59
N THR A 31 37.77 -23.31 61.94
CA THR A 31 38.40 -22.30 61.05
C THR A 31 39.91 -22.38 61.29
N PRO A 32 40.81 -22.18 60.30
CA PRO A 32 41.31 -20.81 60.05
C PRO A 32 41.77 -20.49 58.60
N THR A 33 41.64 -19.19 58.28
CA THR A 33 42.62 -18.26 57.66
C THR A 33 43.50 -18.71 56.48
N ASP A 34 43.35 -18.04 55.32
CA ASP A 34 44.44 -17.23 54.74
C ASP A 34 43.95 -16.29 53.59
N VAL A 35 44.38 -15.03 53.72
CA VAL A 35 44.31 -13.86 52.82
C VAL A 35 45.81 -13.54 52.55
N PRO A 36 46.33 -13.06 51.39
CA PRO A 36 45.91 -11.77 50.81
C PRO A 36 46.19 -11.45 49.31
N GLY A 37 45.63 -10.30 48.88
CA GLY A 37 46.17 -9.35 47.86
C GLY A 37 45.99 -9.72 46.39
N ASP A 38 45.67 -8.83 45.44
CA ASP A 38 45.78 -7.37 45.42
C ASP A 38 44.71 -6.73 44.51
N ARG A 39 44.27 -5.54 44.91
CA ARG A 39 43.63 -4.49 44.09
C ARG A 39 44.75 -3.77 43.28
N PRO A 40 44.47 -3.08 42.15
CA PRO A 40 43.58 -1.93 42.18
C PRO A 40 42.71 -1.70 40.94
N ALA A 41 41.60 -1.02 41.21
CA ALA A 41 40.89 -0.18 40.25
C ALA A 41 41.79 1.02 39.89
N ASP A 42 41.69 1.52 38.66
CA ASP A 42 41.42 2.94 38.45
C ASP A 42 41.03 3.20 36.99
N VAL A 43 39.85 3.81 36.86
CA VAL A 43 39.35 4.53 35.69
C VAL A 43 39.87 5.97 35.81
N PRO A 44 40.32 6.58 34.71
CA PRO A 44 39.62 7.74 34.16
C PRO A 44 39.49 7.58 32.64
N GLY A 45 38.34 7.82 32.00
CA GLY A 45 37.66 9.11 32.00
C GLY A 45 38.39 10.05 31.03
N ASP A 46 38.01 10.05 29.75
CA ASP A 46 37.77 11.26 28.97
C ASP A 46 37.30 10.94 27.53
N VAL A 47 36.21 11.60 27.17
CA VAL A 47 35.47 11.52 25.91
C VAL A 47 36.00 12.61 24.98
N PRO A 48 36.30 12.33 23.70
CA PRO A 48 36.28 13.34 22.66
C PRO A 48 34.90 13.32 21.99
N VAL A 49 34.15 14.39 22.20
CA VAL A 49 32.98 14.76 21.38
C VAL A 49 33.55 15.40 20.11
N ASP A 50 33.63 14.63 19.02
CA ASP A 50 33.83 15.19 17.68
C ASP A 50 32.49 15.18 16.96
N VAL A 51 31.97 16.39 16.72
CA VAL A 51 30.80 16.70 15.92
C VAL A 51 31.29 16.94 14.48
N PRO A 52 30.90 16.13 13.49
CA PRO A 52 30.86 16.60 12.12
C PRO A 52 29.54 17.34 11.92
N ALA A 53 29.61 18.67 11.90
CA ALA A 53 28.60 19.48 11.25
C ALA A 53 28.86 19.38 9.74
N ASP A 54 27.92 18.78 9.02
CA ASP A 54 27.54 19.08 7.62
C ASP A 54 26.62 17.95 7.13
N VAL A 55 25.35 18.04 7.53
CA VAL A 55 24.25 17.35 6.84
C VAL A 55 23.69 18.39 5.86
N PRO A 56 23.61 18.12 4.55
CA PRO A 56 22.81 18.94 3.66
C PRO A 56 21.37 18.86 4.16
N ALA A 57 20.78 20.00 4.49
CA ALA A 57 19.33 20.11 4.60
C ALA A 57 18.76 19.93 3.18
N ASP A 58 18.60 18.69 2.76
CA ASP A 58 17.63 18.36 1.73
C ASP A 58 16.27 18.48 2.42
N GLU A 59 15.61 19.61 2.17
CA GLU A 59 14.20 19.78 2.50
C GLU A 59 13.44 18.57 1.96
N PRO A 60 12.66 17.83 2.77
CA PRO A 60 11.63 17.01 2.18
C PRO A 60 10.74 18.00 1.42
N SER A 61 10.67 17.84 0.11
CA SER A 61 9.60 18.42 -0.69
C SER A 61 8.32 17.63 -0.38
N ASP A 62 7.93 17.60 0.90
CA ASP A 62 6.57 17.28 1.33
C ASP A 62 5.72 18.44 0.85
N VAL A 63 5.33 18.37 -0.42
CA VAL A 63 4.11 19.03 -0.85
C VAL A 63 3.03 18.14 -0.24
N PRO A 64 2.36 18.54 0.85
CA PRO A 64 1.15 17.84 1.25
C PRO A 64 0.30 17.75 0.00
N VAL A 65 -0.18 16.55 -0.32
CA VAL A 65 -1.31 16.42 -1.23
C VAL A 65 -2.50 16.96 -0.47
N ASP A 66 -2.52 18.29 -0.27
CA ASP A 66 -3.72 19.08 -0.13
C ASP A 66 -4.49 18.76 -1.42
N VAL A 67 -5.34 17.74 -1.35
CA VAL A 67 -6.56 17.70 -2.13
C VAL A 67 -7.24 19.00 -1.75
N PRO A 68 -7.26 20.03 -2.60
CA PRO A 68 -7.81 21.30 -2.20
C PRO A 68 -9.24 21.01 -1.78
N ALA A 69 -9.57 21.29 -0.52
CA ALA A 69 -10.92 21.64 -0.14
C ALA A 69 -11.20 23.01 -0.77
N ASP A 70 -11.16 23.06 -2.11
CA ASP A 70 -11.59 24.22 -2.88
C ASP A 70 -13.11 24.28 -2.68
N GLY A 71 -13.49 25.03 -1.64
CA GLY A 71 -14.75 25.73 -1.62
C GLY A 71 -14.92 26.33 -3.01
N LEU A 72 -15.97 25.88 -3.69
CA LEU A 72 -16.35 26.31 -5.03
C LEU A 72 -16.71 27.80 -4.99
N ASP A 73 -15.73 28.69 -4.85
CA ASP A 73 -15.91 30.12 -5.08
C ASP A 73 -16.01 30.31 -6.59
N ALA A 74 -17.25 30.11 -7.08
CA ALA A 74 -17.61 30.28 -8.46
C ALA A 74 -17.49 31.76 -8.85
N PRO A 75 -16.67 32.13 -9.86
CA PRO A 75 -16.82 33.42 -10.48
C PRO A 75 -18.16 33.48 -11.22
N ASP A 76 -18.75 34.68 -11.21
CA ASP A 76 -20.08 35.02 -11.73
C ASP A 76 -20.40 34.40 -13.11
N GLY A 77 -21.45 33.57 -13.16
CA GLY A 77 -22.06 33.13 -14.43
C GLY A 77 -22.07 31.62 -14.67
N ALA A 78 -22.79 30.89 -13.82
CA ALA A 78 -23.43 29.60 -14.08
C ALA A 78 -22.71 28.64 -15.05
N THR A 79 -21.73 27.92 -14.54
CA THR A 79 -21.78 26.48 -14.75
C THR A 79 -21.95 25.87 -13.37
N CYS A 80 -22.76 24.82 -13.22
CA CYS A 80 -22.81 24.00 -12.02
C CYS A 80 -22.16 22.66 -12.39
N PRO A 81 -21.10 22.20 -11.68
CA PRO A 81 -20.30 21.12 -12.22
C PRO A 81 -21.01 19.81 -11.95
N THR A 82 -20.96 18.91 -12.93
CA THR A 82 -21.24 17.50 -12.77
C THR A 82 -19.98 16.73 -13.10
N TRP A 83 -19.84 15.54 -12.53
CA TRP A 83 -18.68 14.70 -12.72
C TRP A 83 -19.04 13.58 -13.67
N ARG A 84 -18.31 13.48 -14.79
CA ARG A 84 -18.46 12.35 -15.71
C ARG A 84 -17.30 11.40 -15.54
N LEU A 85 -17.61 10.12 -15.49
CA LEU A 85 -16.61 9.08 -15.62
C LEU A 85 -16.17 8.96 -17.09
N VAL A 86 -14.87 9.11 -17.34
CA VAL A 86 -14.28 8.97 -18.66
C VAL A 86 -13.06 8.06 -18.62
N GLU A 87 -12.88 7.27 -19.68
CA GLU A 87 -11.64 6.52 -19.90
C GLU A 87 -10.57 7.45 -20.46
N VAL A 88 -9.36 7.35 -19.93
CA VAL A 88 -8.23 8.18 -20.36
C VAL A 88 -7.01 7.33 -20.67
N ALA A 89 -6.23 7.76 -21.66
CA ALA A 89 -4.94 7.16 -21.93
C ALA A 89 -3.97 7.56 -20.81
N PRO A 90 -3.17 6.63 -20.26
CA PRO A 90 -2.06 7.00 -19.40
C PRO A 90 -0.94 7.63 -20.23
N ASP A 91 -0.21 8.55 -19.63
CA ASP A 91 1.01 9.11 -20.19
C ASP A 91 2.15 8.07 -20.18
N GLU A 92 2.18 7.21 -19.17
CA GLU A 92 3.15 6.13 -19.02
C GLU A 92 2.53 4.87 -18.40
N VAL A 93 2.99 3.71 -18.86
CA VAL A 93 2.72 2.40 -18.23
C VAL A 93 4.07 1.71 -18.03
N ALA A 94 4.39 1.36 -16.78
CA ALA A 94 5.65 0.73 -16.42
C ALA A 94 5.48 -0.38 -15.37
N VAL A 95 6.46 -1.28 -15.28
CA VAL A 95 6.59 -2.16 -14.12
C VAL A 95 7.11 -1.33 -12.97
N GLY A 96 6.41 -1.36 -11.84
CA GLY A 96 6.78 -0.62 -10.65
C GLY A 96 7.84 -1.33 -9.80
N ASP A 97 7.77 -2.67 -9.74
CA ASP A 97 8.70 -3.45 -8.92
C ASP A 97 10.05 -3.67 -9.62
N PRO A 98 11.17 -3.54 -8.90
CA PRO A 98 12.52 -3.83 -9.40
C PRO A 98 12.84 -5.34 -9.40
N VAL A 99 12.04 -6.16 -8.71
CA VAL A 99 12.18 -7.62 -8.65
C VAL A 99 11.38 -8.25 -9.79
N ALA A 100 11.99 -9.22 -10.48
CA ALA A 100 11.35 -9.93 -11.58
C ALA A 100 10.06 -10.64 -11.14
N ALA A 101 9.01 -10.55 -11.97
CA ALA A 101 7.72 -11.15 -11.69
C ALA A 101 7.81 -12.69 -11.64
N THR A 102 7.05 -13.31 -10.74
CA THR A 102 6.90 -14.77 -10.60
C THR A 102 5.43 -15.11 -10.45
N VAL A 103 5.05 -16.36 -10.77
CA VAL A 103 3.73 -16.87 -10.38
C VAL A 103 3.63 -16.85 -8.85
N GLY A 104 2.45 -16.50 -8.32
CA GLY A 104 2.19 -16.49 -6.89
C GLY A 104 2.64 -15.23 -6.15
N ARG A 105 3.32 -14.30 -6.83
CA ARG A 105 3.73 -13.00 -6.29
C ARG A 105 2.96 -11.86 -6.94
N THR A 106 2.51 -10.90 -6.14
CA THR A 106 1.92 -9.65 -6.64
C THR A 106 3.01 -8.75 -7.23
N LEU A 107 2.75 -8.26 -8.44
CA LEU A 107 3.56 -7.25 -9.11
C LEU A 107 2.77 -5.95 -9.21
N ARG A 108 3.39 -4.80 -8.96
CA ARG A 108 2.72 -3.52 -9.18
C ARG A 108 3.00 -2.96 -10.58
N ILE A 109 1.94 -2.54 -11.25
CA ILE A 109 2.01 -1.79 -12.51
C ILE A 109 1.81 -0.32 -12.21
N ARG A 110 2.77 0.49 -12.64
CA ARG A 110 2.76 1.93 -12.49
C ARG A 110 2.06 2.57 -13.69
N LEU A 111 1.00 3.34 -13.44
CA LEU A 111 0.37 4.21 -14.43
C LEU A 111 0.62 5.67 -14.06
N SER A 112 1.14 6.46 -14.99
CA SER A 112 1.31 7.91 -14.79
C SER A 112 0.29 8.68 -15.64
N HIS A 113 -0.32 9.69 -15.04
CA HIS A 113 -1.30 10.57 -15.68
C HIS A 113 -1.01 12.04 -15.37
N MET A 114 -1.10 12.90 -16.37
CA MET A 114 -1.16 14.34 -16.22
C MET A 114 -2.62 14.76 -16.05
N LEU A 115 -3.03 15.00 -14.81
CA LEU A 115 -4.39 15.44 -14.50
C LEU A 115 -4.42 16.94 -14.23
N ASP A 116 -5.44 17.63 -14.73
CA ASP A 116 -5.71 19.01 -14.37
C ASP A 116 -6.54 19.11 -13.08
N CYS A 117 -6.83 20.34 -12.64
CA CYS A 117 -7.51 20.59 -11.38
C CYS A 117 -9.02 20.26 -11.39
N GLN A 118 -9.58 19.86 -12.53
CA GLN A 118 -10.98 19.46 -12.70
C GLN A 118 -11.14 17.95 -12.87
N GLN A 119 -10.06 17.21 -12.70
CA GLN A 119 -10.00 15.78 -12.85
C GLN A 119 -9.67 15.12 -11.51
N ARG A 120 -10.31 13.97 -11.24
CA ARG A 120 -10.04 13.12 -10.08
C ARG A 120 -9.91 11.69 -10.55
N PHE A 121 -9.10 10.89 -9.86
CA PHE A 121 -9.05 9.48 -10.17
C PHE A 121 -10.38 8.80 -9.94
N ALA A 122 -10.67 7.86 -10.83
CA ALA A 122 -11.68 6.87 -10.64
C ALA A 122 -11.03 5.49 -10.68
N MET A 123 -11.61 4.52 -9.99
CA MET A 123 -11.19 3.12 -10.01
C MET A 123 -10.94 2.68 -11.47
N PRO A 124 -9.77 2.14 -11.84
CA PRO A 124 -9.55 1.64 -13.18
C PRO A 124 -10.34 0.34 -13.39
N GLU A 125 -10.68 0.02 -14.63
CA GLU A 125 -11.18 -1.31 -14.95
C GLU A 125 -9.98 -2.23 -15.23
N VAL A 126 -9.81 -3.29 -14.45
CA VAL A 126 -8.71 -4.25 -14.65
C VAL A 126 -9.30 -5.61 -15.00
N VAL A 127 -8.92 -6.13 -16.18
CA VAL A 127 -9.35 -7.43 -16.68
C VAL A 127 -8.14 -8.31 -16.91
N VAL A 128 -8.02 -9.36 -16.09
CA VAL A 128 -6.96 -10.36 -16.23
C VAL A 128 -7.52 -11.57 -16.99
N ARG A 129 -6.83 -11.98 -18.07
CA ARG A 129 -7.16 -13.14 -18.91
C ARG A 129 -5.99 -14.11 -18.92
N PRO A 130 -5.88 -15.01 -17.92
CA PRO A 130 -4.73 -15.90 -17.78
C PRO A 130 -4.50 -16.82 -18.97
N GLU A 131 -5.56 -17.28 -19.61
CA GLU A 131 -5.54 -18.13 -20.79
C GLU A 131 -4.93 -17.46 -22.02
N LEU A 132 -4.98 -16.12 -22.08
CA LEU A 132 -4.35 -15.32 -23.12
C LEU A 132 -3.05 -14.66 -22.66
N ARG A 133 -2.66 -14.85 -21.39
CA ARG A 133 -1.60 -14.10 -20.71
C ARG A 133 -1.70 -12.60 -20.97
N ARG A 134 -2.90 -12.08 -20.81
CA ARG A 134 -3.21 -10.68 -21.09
C ARG A 134 -3.84 -10.01 -19.88
N VAL A 135 -3.36 -8.82 -19.58
CA VAL A 135 -4.01 -7.86 -18.69
C VAL A 135 -4.49 -6.69 -19.53
N THR A 136 -5.73 -6.28 -19.36
CA THR A 136 -6.24 -5.02 -19.89
C THR A 136 -6.56 -4.11 -18.72
N ILE A 137 -5.98 -2.92 -18.72
CA ILE A 137 -6.20 -1.87 -17.73
C ILE A 137 -6.89 -0.71 -18.45
N ARG A 138 -8.09 -0.29 -18.04
CA ARG A 138 -8.73 0.93 -18.55
C ARG A 138 -8.66 2.00 -17.47
N PRO A 139 -7.70 2.93 -17.54
CA PRO A 139 -7.66 4.03 -16.60
C PRO A 139 -8.88 4.90 -16.76
N ARG A 140 -9.45 5.32 -15.63
CA ARG A 140 -10.64 6.17 -15.60
C ARG A 140 -10.43 7.34 -14.67
N ILE A 141 -11.07 8.45 -15.00
CA ILE A 141 -11.13 9.65 -14.17
C ILE A 141 -12.56 10.18 -14.10
N TRP A 142 -12.85 10.87 -13.02
CA TRP A 142 -13.97 11.78 -12.92
C TRP A 142 -13.53 13.14 -13.46
N ASP A 143 -14.24 13.66 -14.46
CA ASP A 143 -13.94 14.91 -15.15
C ASP A 143 -15.15 15.85 -15.10
N THR A 144 -14.97 17.09 -14.64
CA THR A 144 -16.05 18.10 -14.62
C THR A 144 -16.25 18.82 -15.95
N ARG A 145 -15.37 18.58 -16.93
CA ARG A 145 -15.26 19.22 -18.25
C ARG A 145 -15.22 20.73 -18.20
N ARG A 146 -14.60 21.27 -17.15
CA ARG A 146 -14.35 22.70 -17.02
C ARG A 146 -12.93 23.01 -17.40
N ASP A 147 -12.77 24.12 -18.09
CA ASP A 147 -11.47 24.75 -18.19
C ASP A 147 -11.08 25.26 -16.80
N CYS A 148 -9.91 24.87 -16.34
CA CYS A 148 -9.30 25.51 -15.19
C CYS A 148 -7.89 25.99 -15.52
N MET A 149 -7.48 27.09 -14.88
CA MET A 149 -6.17 27.70 -15.10
C MET A 149 -5.08 27.10 -14.19
N GLY A 150 -5.29 25.89 -13.65
CA GLY A 150 -4.32 25.19 -12.82
C GLY A 150 -3.27 24.43 -13.67
N PRO A 151 -2.02 24.30 -13.19
CA PRO A 151 -1.07 23.42 -13.84
C PRO A 151 -1.54 21.97 -13.74
N ALA A 152 -1.39 21.21 -14.83
CA ALA A 152 -1.56 19.76 -14.76
C ALA A 152 -0.50 19.17 -13.84
N ARG A 153 -0.89 18.21 -13.00
CA ARG A 153 -0.03 17.49 -12.07
C ARG A 153 0.18 16.07 -12.58
N MET A 154 1.42 15.62 -12.55
CA MET A 154 1.71 14.21 -12.74
C MET A 154 1.26 13.47 -11.50
N ILE A 155 0.42 12.46 -11.68
CA ILE A 155 0.02 11.59 -10.60
C ILE A 155 0.20 10.15 -11.04
N THR A 156 0.68 9.35 -10.09
CA THR A 156 1.06 7.97 -10.31
C THR A 156 0.14 7.04 -9.54
N ARG A 157 -0.26 5.95 -10.20
CA ARG A 157 -1.09 4.88 -9.65
C ARG A 157 -0.37 3.57 -9.68
N TRP A 158 -0.67 2.73 -8.69
CA TRP A 158 -0.05 1.43 -8.52
C TRP A 158 -1.14 0.38 -8.55
N ILE A 159 -1.16 -0.41 -9.61
CA ILE A 159 -2.15 -1.49 -9.79
C ILE A 159 -1.47 -2.79 -9.41
N PRO A 160 -1.81 -3.41 -8.26
CA PRO A 160 -1.33 -4.73 -7.91
C PRO A 160 -1.96 -5.79 -8.81
N ILE A 161 -1.14 -6.69 -9.36
CA ILE A 161 -1.57 -7.77 -10.24
C ILE A 161 -0.85 -9.06 -9.86
N THR A 162 -1.63 -10.12 -9.64
CA THR A 162 -1.12 -11.49 -9.48
C THR A 162 -1.24 -12.25 -10.80
N PHE A 163 -0.18 -12.97 -11.17
CA PHE A 163 -0.16 -13.76 -12.41
C PHE A 163 -0.33 -15.24 -12.11
N ALA A 164 -1.31 -15.88 -12.76
CA ALA A 164 -1.63 -17.28 -12.52
C ALA A 164 -0.76 -18.27 -13.29
N THR A 165 0.02 -17.83 -14.29
CA THR A 165 0.89 -18.71 -15.08
C THR A 165 2.18 -18.02 -15.49
N ALA A 166 3.26 -18.79 -15.59
CA ALA A 166 4.56 -18.31 -16.07
C ALA A 166 4.57 -18.07 -17.58
N GLY A 167 5.49 -17.21 -18.04
CA GLY A 167 5.77 -16.89 -19.43
C GLY A 167 5.56 -15.41 -19.75
N VAL A 168 5.54 -15.10 -21.05
CA VAL A 168 5.33 -13.73 -21.54
C VAL A 168 3.88 -13.31 -21.33
N TRP A 169 3.67 -12.19 -20.63
CA TRP A 169 2.39 -11.52 -20.49
C TRP A 169 2.39 -10.18 -21.21
N THR A 170 1.23 -9.80 -21.74
CA THR A 170 1.00 -8.50 -22.36
C THR A 170 0.01 -7.69 -21.52
N ILE A 171 0.41 -6.47 -21.18
CA ILE A 171 -0.41 -5.50 -20.45
C ILE A 171 -0.78 -4.39 -21.43
N GLU A 172 -2.06 -4.24 -21.69
CA GLU A 172 -2.63 -3.23 -22.57
C GLU A 172 -3.35 -2.18 -21.72
N SER A 173 -3.16 -0.89 -22.04
CA SER A 173 -3.85 0.20 -21.34
C SER A 173 -4.70 1.09 -22.26
N PRO A 174 -5.79 0.57 -22.86
CA PRO A 174 -6.66 1.39 -23.71
C PRO A 174 -7.31 2.55 -22.93
N PRO A 175 -7.60 3.69 -23.58
CA PRO A 175 -7.44 3.98 -25.01
C PRO A 175 -6.00 4.28 -25.46
N GLY A 176 -5.01 4.15 -24.58
CA GLY A 176 -3.59 4.22 -24.91
C GLY A 176 -3.13 3.13 -25.89
N THR A 177 -1.95 3.30 -26.48
CA THR A 177 -1.53 2.56 -27.68
C THR A 177 -0.31 1.65 -27.50
N THR A 178 0.48 1.80 -26.43
CA THR A 178 1.69 0.99 -26.21
C THR A 178 1.42 -0.11 -25.19
N ALA A 179 1.47 -1.36 -25.64
CA ALA A 179 1.40 -2.51 -24.75
C ALA A 179 2.77 -2.75 -24.07
N LEU A 180 2.74 -3.05 -22.78
CA LEU A 180 3.89 -3.45 -22.00
C LEU A 180 3.98 -4.97 -21.99
N THR A 181 5.15 -5.52 -22.30
CA THR A 181 5.40 -6.97 -22.24
C THR A 181 6.27 -7.26 -21.04
N ILE A 182 5.88 -8.26 -20.24
CA ILE A 182 6.64 -8.71 -19.07
C ILE A 182 6.88 -10.22 -19.14
N GLU A 183 8.02 -10.66 -18.62
CA GLU A 183 8.32 -12.08 -18.42
C GLU A 183 7.96 -12.45 -16.98
N VAL A 184 7.05 -13.41 -16.82
CA VAL A 184 6.67 -13.95 -15.51
C VAL A 184 7.39 -15.29 -15.31
N GLY A 185 8.24 -15.37 -14.30
CA GLY A 185 8.96 -16.57 -13.90
C GLY A 185 8.03 -17.67 -13.37
N ALA A 186 8.58 -18.88 -13.24
CA ALA A 186 7.88 -19.98 -12.59
C ALA A 186 7.59 -19.68 -11.12
N GLU A 187 6.62 -20.39 -10.57
CA GLU A 187 6.36 -20.43 -9.12
C GLU A 187 7.64 -20.89 -8.39
N PRO A 188 8.01 -20.23 -7.27
CA PRO A 188 9.08 -20.69 -6.41
C PRO A 188 8.92 -22.16 -6.01
N ALA A 189 10.03 -22.88 -5.89
CA ALA A 189 10.00 -24.28 -5.46
C ALA A 189 9.81 -24.42 -3.94
N THR A 190 9.97 -23.33 -3.21
CA THR A 190 9.84 -23.27 -1.75
C THR A 190 8.35 -23.25 -1.40
N PRO A 191 7.87 -24.11 -0.50
CA PRO A 191 6.51 -24.01 0.00
C PRO A 191 6.28 -22.71 0.77
N CYS A 192 5.06 -22.17 0.67
CA CYS A 192 4.60 -21.02 1.45
C CYS A 192 4.92 -21.15 2.96
N GLY A 193 5.32 -20.04 3.59
CA GLY A 193 5.47 -19.89 5.04
C GLY A 193 6.75 -20.51 5.63
N VAL A 194 7.72 -20.86 4.78
CA VAL A 194 9.02 -21.41 5.21
C VAL A 194 10.10 -20.33 5.27
N ALA A 195 9.93 -19.21 4.59
CA ALA A 195 10.93 -18.16 4.49
C ALA A 195 10.98 -17.28 5.76
N ALA A 196 12.16 -17.19 6.37
CA ALA A 196 12.40 -16.30 7.51
C ALA A 196 12.90 -14.93 7.00
N GLY A 197 11.97 -14.01 6.76
CA GLY A 197 12.23 -12.56 6.65
C GLY A 197 12.16 -11.93 5.25
N LEU A 198 12.23 -12.71 4.17
CA LEU A 198 11.90 -12.27 2.82
C LEU A 198 10.78 -13.17 2.29
N CYS A 199 9.85 -12.61 1.53
CA CYS A 199 8.81 -13.39 0.87
C CYS A 199 9.24 -13.72 -0.56
N ASP A 200 8.89 -14.90 -1.05
CA ASP A 200 9.02 -15.26 -2.46
C ASP A 200 7.65 -15.20 -3.16
N GLU A 201 6.57 -15.45 -2.40
CA GLU A 201 5.18 -15.45 -2.85
C GLU A 201 4.25 -14.72 -1.87
N ASP A 202 3.07 -14.34 -2.33
CA ASP A 202 2.06 -13.68 -1.49
C ASP A 202 1.62 -14.56 -0.32
N CYS A 203 1.65 -15.89 -0.49
CA CYS A 203 1.31 -16.84 0.56
C CYS A 203 2.36 -16.96 1.68
N ASP A 204 3.56 -16.36 1.51
CA ASP A 204 4.52 -16.22 2.59
C ASP A 204 4.14 -15.10 3.57
N CYS A 205 3.21 -14.23 3.17
CA CYS A 205 2.85 -13.04 3.90
C CYS A 205 1.69 -13.27 4.89
N PRO A 206 1.61 -12.46 5.97
CA PRO A 206 0.46 -12.42 6.86
C PRO A 206 -0.84 -12.13 6.11
N GLU A 207 -1.97 -12.44 6.76
CA GLU A 207 -3.29 -12.15 6.19
C GLU A 207 -3.46 -10.65 5.92
N GLY A 208 -3.83 -10.31 4.68
CA GLY A 208 -4.01 -8.93 4.22
C GLY A 208 -2.78 -8.30 3.55
N GLU A 209 -1.60 -8.92 3.69
CA GLU A 209 -0.36 -8.49 3.04
C GLU A 209 -0.07 -9.31 1.78
N VAL A 210 0.73 -8.76 0.87
CA VAL A 210 1.23 -9.43 -0.33
C VAL A 210 2.74 -9.22 -0.45
N CYS A 211 3.39 -10.05 -1.25
CA CYS A 211 4.84 -9.99 -1.40
C CYS A 211 5.24 -9.01 -2.50
N LEU A 212 5.74 -7.84 -2.11
CA LEU A 212 6.11 -6.76 -3.03
C LEU A 212 7.63 -6.68 -3.21
N GLY A 213 8.06 -6.22 -4.38
CA GLY A 213 9.47 -5.92 -4.65
C GLY A 213 9.81 -4.45 -4.40
N GLY A 214 10.94 -4.19 -3.74
CA GLY A 214 11.53 -2.85 -3.52
C GLY A 214 13.02 -2.80 -3.84
N SER A 215 13.62 -1.62 -3.76
CA SER A 215 15.04 -1.29 -3.99
C SER A 215 15.67 -0.64 -2.76
N GLY A 216 16.50 -1.38 -2.04
CA GLY A 216 17.22 -0.87 -0.88
C GLY A 216 18.69 -0.55 -1.20
N LEU A 217 19.43 -0.09 -0.19
CA LEU A 217 20.89 0.10 -0.28
C LEU A 217 21.64 -1.20 -0.68
N GLY A 218 21.05 -2.37 -0.39
CA GLY A 218 21.59 -3.68 -0.76
C GLY A 218 21.21 -4.17 -2.16
N GLY A 219 20.45 -3.39 -2.94
CA GLY A 219 19.85 -3.80 -4.21
C GLY A 219 18.38 -4.20 -4.06
N PRO A 220 17.80 -4.88 -5.06
CA PRO A 220 16.40 -5.27 -5.02
C PRO A 220 16.12 -6.27 -3.90
N PHE A 221 15.01 -6.10 -3.21
CA PHE A 221 14.54 -6.97 -2.12
C PHE A 221 13.03 -7.22 -2.25
N THR A 222 12.54 -8.19 -1.49
CA THR A 222 11.10 -8.45 -1.34
C THR A 222 10.68 -8.32 0.11
N ALA A 223 9.48 -7.83 0.36
CA ALA A 223 8.92 -7.74 1.70
C ALA A 223 7.39 -7.84 1.64
N CYS A 224 6.80 -8.32 2.74
CA CYS A 224 5.37 -8.35 2.90
C CYS A 224 4.86 -6.96 3.28
N ALA A 225 3.82 -6.50 2.59
CA ALA A 225 3.15 -5.25 2.90
C ALA A 225 1.74 -5.21 2.31
N VAL A 226 0.94 -4.27 2.80
CA VAL A 226 -0.36 -3.93 2.22
C VAL A 226 -0.15 -2.83 1.17
N PRO A 227 -0.36 -3.08 -0.13
CA PRO A 227 -0.29 -2.05 -1.15
C PRO A 227 -1.46 -1.09 -0.98
N CYS A 228 -1.19 0.20 -1.15
CA CYS A 228 -2.20 1.25 -1.05
C CYS A 228 -2.02 2.29 -2.16
N GLU A 229 -3.05 3.08 -2.41
CA GLU A 229 -2.96 4.31 -3.20
C GLU A 229 -3.38 5.52 -2.37
N LEU A 230 -4.15 5.34 -1.30
CA LEU A 230 -4.54 6.38 -0.36
C LEU A 230 -4.45 5.84 1.06
N ASP A 231 -4.31 6.73 2.03
CA ASP A 231 -4.36 6.39 3.46
C ASP A 231 -5.55 5.51 3.80
N LEU A 232 -6.70 5.81 3.19
CA LEU A 232 -7.95 5.11 3.40
C LEU A 232 -7.94 3.64 2.94
N ASP A 233 -6.99 3.23 2.09
CA ASP A 233 -6.80 1.82 1.73
C ASP A 233 -6.15 1.02 2.87
N CYS A 234 -5.55 1.71 3.86
CA CYS A 234 -4.80 1.09 4.92
C CYS A 234 -5.68 0.63 6.09
N PRO A 235 -5.44 -0.59 6.61
CA PRO A 235 -6.17 -1.10 7.76
C PRO A 235 -5.85 -0.30 9.02
N ASP A 236 -6.77 -0.37 9.99
CA ASP A 236 -6.58 0.13 11.36
C ASP A 236 -6.18 1.62 11.50
N GLY A 237 -6.39 2.42 10.45
CA GLY A 237 -6.02 3.84 10.46
C GLY A 237 -4.54 4.10 10.23
N GLY A 238 -3.84 3.18 9.56
CA GLY A 238 -2.50 3.44 9.01
C GLY A 238 -2.53 4.42 7.84
N SER A 239 -1.38 4.98 7.50
CA SER A 239 -1.20 5.88 6.35
C SER A 239 -0.52 5.17 5.18
N CYS A 240 -0.85 5.60 3.97
CA CYS A 240 -0.23 5.15 2.74
C CYS A 240 1.01 5.97 2.46
N ILE A 241 2.15 5.47 2.92
CA ILE A 241 3.41 6.19 2.82
C ILE A 241 4.08 5.95 1.47
N ASP A 242 4.78 6.97 1.01
CA ASP A 242 5.68 6.88 -0.15
C ASP A 242 7.11 7.00 0.37
N VAL A 243 7.89 5.93 0.20
CA VAL A 243 9.28 5.86 0.65
C VAL A 243 10.11 5.71 -0.61
N ASP A 244 11.13 6.55 -0.80
CA ASP A 244 12.05 6.52 -1.97
C ASP A 244 12.97 5.27 -2.00
N ASP A 245 12.44 4.10 -1.70
CA ASP A 245 13.08 2.80 -1.81
C ASP A 245 12.39 1.91 -2.84
N GLY A 246 11.44 2.42 -3.64
CA GLY A 246 10.70 1.61 -4.60
C GLY A 246 9.72 0.63 -3.94
N PHE A 247 9.60 0.64 -2.61
CA PHE A 247 8.53 0.04 -1.83
C PHE A 247 7.40 1.05 -1.57
N ASP A 248 7.34 2.06 -2.44
CA ASP A 248 6.38 3.15 -2.54
C ASP A 248 4.93 2.68 -2.33
N ARG A 249 4.13 3.48 -1.62
CA ARG A 249 2.66 3.29 -1.55
C ARG A 249 2.30 1.96 -0.91
N THR A 250 2.84 1.77 0.29
CA THR A 250 2.49 0.68 1.20
C THR A 250 1.98 1.26 2.52
N CYS A 251 1.16 0.50 3.22
CA CYS A 251 0.59 0.94 4.48
C CYS A 251 1.60 0.87 5.63
N ASP A 252 1.65 1.95 6.41
CA ASP A 252 2.36 2.03 7.67
C ASP A 252 1.35 2.25 8.81
N ASP A 253 1.25 1.28 9.71
CA ASP A 253 0.35 1.31 10.88
C ASP A 253 0.88 2.21 12.02
N LEU A 254 2.15 2.60 11.95
CA LEU A 254 2.78 3.53 12.88
C LEU A 254 2.47 4.99 12.54
N VAL A 255 2.14 5.29 11.29
CA VAL A 255 1.72 6.63 10.85
C VAL A 255 0.20 6.69 10.84
N ALA A 256 -0.38 7.58 11.65
CA ALA A 256 -1.83 7.76 11.69
C ALA A 256 -2.32 8.54 10.46
N GLN A 257 -3.55 8.31 10.00
CA GLN A 257 -4.19 9.14 8.97
C GLN A 257 -4.55 10.53 9.49
N CYS A 258 -4.73 10.63 10.81
CA CYS A 258 -5.05 11.86 11.52
C CYS A 258 -4.60 11.73 12.97
N ASP A 259 -4.07 12.82 13.52
CA ASP A 259 -3.60 12.88 14.91
C ASP A 259 -3.81 14.26 15.56
N GLY A 260 -4.58 15.14 14.90
CA GLY A 260 -4.81 16.52 15.33
C GLY A 260 -3.75 17.52 14.85
N SER A 261 -2.64 17.05 14.29
CA SER A 261 -1.75 17.85 13.45
C SER A 261 -2.06 17.67 11.96
N GLU A 262 -2.47 16.46 11.58
CA GLU A 262 -3.02 16.16 10.27
C GLU A 262 -4.55 16.10 10.33
N ASP A 263 -5.18 16.93 9.51
CA ASP A 263 -6.64 16.98 9.37
C ASP A 263 -7.10 15.98 8.31
N CYS A 264 -8.23 15.34 8.57
CA CYS A 264 -8.85 14.47 7.59
C CYS A 264 -9.34 15.25 6.36
N PRO A 265 -9.39 14.60 5.18
CA PRO A 265 -9.99 15.20 3.99
C PRO A 265 -11.43 15.66 4.23
N ALA A 266 -11.89 16.64 3.46
CA ALA A 266 -13.25 17.16 3.57
C ALA A 266 -14.31 16.04 3.52
N GLY A 267 -15.26 16.05 4.47
CA GLY A 267 -16.26 14.99 4.64
C GLY A 267 -15.76 13.79 5.44
N PHE A 268 -14.59 13.88 6.05
CA PHE A 268 -14.09 12.88 6.98
C PHE A 268 -13.76 13.55 8.31
N ALA A 269 -14.09 12.87 9.40
CA ALA A 269 -13.70 13.23 10.75
C ALA A 269 -12.68 12.22 11.27
N CYS A 270 -11.74 12.73 12.06
CA CYS A 270 -10.78 11.87 12.74
C CYS A 270 -11.50 11.06 13.84
N ASP A 271 -11.45 9.73 13.74
CA ASP A 271 -11.92 8.80 14.75
C ASP A 271 -10.74 7.94 15.23
N GLY A 272 -10.14 8.36 16.33
CA GLY A 272 -8.89 7.78 16.83
C GLY A 272 -7.71 8.17 15.96
N ARG A 273 -7.28 7.25 15.10
CA ARG A 273 -6.16 7.42 14.15
C ARG A 273 -6.57 7.34 12.69
N ALA A 274 -7.86 7.09 12.44
CA ALA A 274 -8.39 6.86 11.11
C ALA A 274 -9.33 7.99 10.69
N CYS A 275 -9.26 8.37 9.43
CA CYS A 275 -10.23 9.25 8.81
C CYS A 275 -11.48 8.47 8.46
N ARG A 276 -12.57 8.75 9.16
CA ARG A 276 -13.87 8.13 8.92
C ARG A 276 -14.85 9.14 8.36
N PRO A 277 -15.76 8.74 7.45
CA PRO A 277 -16.82 9.62 7.01
C PRO A 277 -17.56 10.23 8.19
N ASP A 278 -17.74 11.54 8.17
CA ASP A 278 -18.69 12.20 9.06
C ASP A 278 -20.12 12.19 8.47
N TYR A 279 -20.30 11.59 7.30
CA TYR A 279 -21.55 11.42 6.59
C TYR A 279 -21.94 9.93 6.46
N ALA A 280 -23.24 9.67 6.45
CA ALA A 280 -23.76 8.33 6.23
C ALA A 280 -23.82 8.03 4.72
N LEU A 281 -22.89 7.20 4.22
CA LEU A 281 -23.08 6.57 2.92
C LEU A 281 -24.24 5.56 3.01
N GLY A 282 -25.25 5.74 2.16
CA GLY A 282 -26.45 4.93 2.13
C GLY A 282 -27.46 5.48 1.13
N SER A 283 -28.62 4.84 1.03
CA SER A 283 -29.68 5.26 0.09
C SER A 283 -30.14 6.71 0.31
N SER A 284 -30.02 7.24 1.53
CA SER A 284 -30.32 8.64 1.86
C SER A 284 -29.29 9.65 1.33
N ALA A 285 -28.06 9.23 1.07
CA ALA A 285 -27.02 10.08 0.47
C ALA A 285 -27.10 10.12 -1.07
N ARG A 286 -27.65 9.05 -1.69
CA ARG A 286 -27.82 8.90 -3.14
C ARG A 286 -29.05 9.63 -3.68
N VAL A 287 -29.14 10.92 -3.39
CA VAL A 287 -30.23 11.78 -3.86
C VAL A 287 -30.00 12.24 -5.30
N PRO A 288 -31.07 12.45 -6.11
CA PRO A 288 -30.93 13.10 -7.39
C PRO A 288 -30.28 14.47 -7.25
N CYS A 289 -29.40 14.82 -8.18
CA CYS A 289 -28.73 16.12 -8.20
C CYS A 289 -28.81 16.76 -9.58
N GLU A 290 -28.85 18.08 -9.60
CA GLU A 290 -28.63 18.86 -10.81
C GLU A 290 -27.22 19.45 -10.86
N CYS A 291 -26.56 19.57 -9.70
CA CYS A 291 -25.24 20.18 -9.55
C CYS A 291 -24.43 19.58 -8.40
N ALA A 292 -23.11 19.78 -8.42
CA ALA A 292 -22.23 19.43 -7.31
C ALA A 292 -22.64 20.10 -5.98
N ALA A 293 -23.22 21.31 -6.00
CA ALA A 293 -23.68 22.00 -4.80
C ALA A 293 -24.94 21.37 -4.17
N ASP A 294 -25.65 20.50 -4.89
CA ASP A 294 -26.75 19.70 -4.31
C ASP A 294 -26.23 18.55 -3.45
N CYS A 295 -24.93 18.25 -3.55
CA CYS A 295 -24.30 17.14 -2.86
C CYS A 295 -23.52 17.63 -1.65
N THR A 296 -23.67 16.93 -0.53
CA THR A 296 -22.86 17.18 0.67
C THR A 296 -21.43 16.69 0.40
N PRO A 297 -20.39 17.51 0.61
CA PRO A 297 -19.00 17.05 0.51
C PRO A 297 -18.81 15.79 1.38
N PRO A 298 -18.09 14.76 0.88
CA PRO A 298 -17.27 14.71 -0.33
C PRO A 298 -18.01 14.17 -1.57
N LEU A 299 -19.34 14.05 -1.51
CA LEU A 299 -20.14 13.51 -2.62
C LEU A 299 -20.06 14.42 -3.85
N ILE A 300 -19.96 13.79 -5.01
CA ILE A 300 -19.98 14.40 -6.32
C ILE A 300 -21.35 14.20 -6.97
N CYS A 301 -21.82 15.18 -7.76
CA CYS A 301 -22.97 14.96 -8.62
C CYS A 301 -22.53 14.20 -9.88
N ALA A 302 -22.64 12.87 -9.83
CA ALA A 302 -22.16 11.97 -10.87
C ALA A 302 -23.15 11.91 -12.05
N GLU A 303 -22.62 11.98 -13.26
CA GLU A 303 -23.36 11.68 -14.49
C GLU A 303 -23.57 10.16 -14.61
N PRO A 304 -24.76 9.71 -15.03
CA PRO A 304 -24.99 8.30 -15.28
C PRO A 304 -24.10 7.82 -16.43
N ALA A 305 -23.51 6.63 -16.30
CA ALA A 305 -22.72 6.03 -17.38
C ALA A 305 -23.59 5.71 -18.61
N GLU A 306 -24.84 5.29 -18.37
CA GLU A 306 -25.78 4.90 -19.42
C GLU A 306 -26.75 6.03 -19.84
N PRO A 307 -27.07 6.14 -21.14
CA PRO A 307 -28.06 7.11 -21.61
C PRO A 307 -29.43 6.94 -20.95
N GLY A 308 -29.98 8.04 -20.43
CA GLY A 308 -31.30 8.06 -19.78
C GLY A 308 -31.28 7.79 -18.27
N GLY A 309 -30.11 7.58 -17.68
CA GLY A 309 -29.96 7.56 -16.22
C GLY A 309 -30.22 8.93 -15.57
N VAL A 310 -30.38 8.93 -14.24
CA VAL A 310 -30.55 10.15 -13.44
C VAL A 310 -29.24 10.42 -12.70
N ARG A 311 -28.80 11.68 -12.73
CA ARG A 311 -27.64 12.13 -11.94
C ARG A 311 -27.90 12.01 -10.45
N ARG A 312 -26.91 11.55 -9.69
CA ARG A 312 -27.04 11.34 -8.24
C ARG A 312 -25.80 11.83 -7.51
N CYS A 313 -25.99 12.20 -6.24
CA CYS A 313 -24.88 12.42 -5.33
C CYS A 313 -24.24 11.08 -4.97
N GLU A 314 -22.97 10.92 -5.34
CA GLU A 314 -22.23 9.68 -5.19
C GLU A 314 -20.83 9.95 -4.66
N TYR A 315 -20.24 8.99 -3.95
CA TYR A 315 -18.84 9.06 -3.61
C TYR A 315 -18.05 8.33 -4.70
N GLY A 316 -17.22 9.08 -5.43
CA GLY A 316 -16.33 8.52 -6.43
C GLY A 316 -15.31 7.60 -5.77
N CYS A 317 -15.08 6.42 -6.33
CA CYS A 317 -14.06 5.48 -5.90
C CYS A 317 -12.70 5.88 -6.47
N PRO A 318 -11.76 6.41 -5.68
CA PRO A 318 -10.47 6.77 -6.22
C PRO A 318 -9.60 5.54 -6.52
N THR A 319 -9.69 4.48 -5.71
CA THR A 319 -8.75 3.35 -5.72
C THR A 319 -9.36 2.07 -6.26
N GLY A 320 -8.49 1.11 -6.62
CA GLY A 320 -8.84 -0.24 -7.08
C GLY A 320 -9.32 -1.19 -5.98
N GLY A 321 -9.17 -0.81 -4.72
CA GLY A 321 -9.49 -1.65 -3.56
C GLY A 321 -10.99 -1.79 -3.33
N ALA A 322 -11.38 -2.76 -2.50
CA ALA A 322 -12.77 -2.92 -2.05
C ALA A 322 -13.24 -1.79 -1.13
N TRP A 323 -12.43 -0.75 -0.93
CA TRP A 323 -12.68 0.24 0.10
C TRP A 323 -13.63 1.31 -0.41
N CYS A 324 -14.81 1.27 0.17
CA CYS A 324 -15.66 2.43 0.31
C CYS A 324 -15.93 2.64 1.78
N PRO A 325 -16.16 3.89 2.20
CA PRO A 325 -16.36 4.12 3.61
C PRO A 325 -17.59 3.38 4.17
N GLY A 326 -17.43 2.63 5.26
CA GLY A 326 -18.48 1.80 5.85
C GLY A 326 -18.68 0.45 5.14
N ALA A 327 -19.91 -0.08 5.14
CA ALA A 327 -20.25 -1.34 4.46
C ALA A 327 -20.53 -1.10 2.96
N HIS A 328 -19.52 -0.62 2.23
CA HIS A 328 -19.63 -0.28 0.82
C HIS A 328 -18.47 -0.90 0.05
N ALA A 329 -18.62 -1.07 -1.26
CA ALA A 329 -17.55 -1.58 -2.13
C ALA A 329 -17.42 -0.76 -3.41
N CYS A 330 -16.18 -0.53 -3.83
CA CYS A 330 -15.81 -0.08 -5.16
C CYS A 330 -15.70 -1.30 -6.06
N GLY A 331 -16.58 -1.43 -7.06
CA GLY A 331 -16.54 -2.57 -7.98
C GLY A 331 -16.95 -3.91 -7.33
N PRO A 332 -16.86 -5.07 -8.04
CA PRO A 332 -17.76 -6.19 -7.78
C PRO A 332 -17.34 -6.97 -6.55
N ALA A 333 -18.07 -6.72 -5.45
CA ALA A 333 -18.17 -7.61 -4.31
C ALA A 333 -18.85 -8.94 -4.73
N SER A 334 -18.15 -9.75 -5.52
CA SER A 334 -18.47 -11.16 -5.84
C SER A 334 -19.97 -11.50 -5.97
N GLY A 335 -20.72 -10.80 -6.83
CA GLY A 335 -22.09 -11.20 -7.22
C GLY A 335 -23.10 -10.07 -7.21
N ASP A 336 -23.22 -9.42 -8.37
CA ASP A 336 -24.36 -8.65 -8.89
C ASP A 336 -25.50 -8.26 -7.92
N LEU A 337 -25.64 -6.96 -7.65
CA LEU A 337 -26.94 -6.34 -7.37
C LEU A 337 -27.18 -5.17 -8.35
N SER A 338 -27.21 -5.55 -9.63
CA SER A 338 -27.82 -4.90 -10.79
C SER A 338 -27.14 -3.68 -11.42
N GLY A 339 -25.85 -3.81 -11.74
CA GLY A 339 -25.23 -3.03 -12.82
C GLY A 339 -24.25 -1.92 -12.44
N LEU A 340 -23.96 -1.70 -11.15
CA LEU A 340 -23.05 -0.62 -10.71
C LEU A 340 -21.56 -1.03 -10.66
N ALA A 341 -21.26 -2.32 -10.80
CA ALA A 341 -20.03 -2.88 -10.22
C ALA A 341 -18.83 -3.02 -11.18
N SER A 342 -18.94 -2.64 -12.45
CA SER A 342 -17.74 -2.56 -13.32
C SER A 342 -17.68 -1.29 -14.14
N THR A 343 -18.79 -0.58 -14.32
CA THR A 343 -18.89 0.56 -15.24
C THR A 343 -18.73 1.91 -14.55
N ASP A 344 -19.15 2.05 -13.28
CA ASP A 344 -19.49 3.39 -12.75
C ASP A 344 -18.50 3.96 -11.74
N SER A 345 -17.52 3.18 -11.24
CA SER A 345 -16.47 3.64 -10.32
C SER A 345 -16.97 4.45 -9.12
N VAL A 346 -18.10 4.03 -8.54
CA VAL A 346 -18.72 4.64 -7.36
C VAL A 346 -18.98 3.61 -6.27
N CYS A 347 -19.04 4.09 -5.03
CA CYS A 347 -19.23 3.24 -3.87
C CYS A 347 -20.64 2.66 -3.78
N GLY A 348 -20.77 1.34 -4.00
CA GLY A 348 -21.99 0.53 -3.83
C GLY A 348 -22.21 0.10 -2.38
N TRP A 349 -23.45 -0.07 -1.93
CA TRP A 349 -23.75 -0.56 -0.57
C TRP A 349 -23.78 -2.09 -0.51
N LEU A 350 -23.18 -2.67 0.53
CA LEU A 350 -23.23 -4.11 0.82
C LEU A 350 -24.49 -4.39 1.66
N GLY A 351 -25.59 -4.80 1.02
CA GLY A 351 -26.81 -5.25 1.72
C GLY A 351 -28.17 -4.79 1.17
N ASP A 352 -28.23 -4.08 0.04
CA ASP A 352 -29.49 -3.76 -0.69
C ASP A 352 -29.68 -4.78 -1.81
#